data_AF-A0AAD5S4I1-F1
#
_entry.id   AF-A0AAD5S4I1-F1
#
_cell.length_a   1.000
_cell.length_b   1.000
_cell.length_c   1.000
_cell.angle_alpha   90.00
_cell.angle_beta   90.00
_cell.angle_gamma   90.00
#
_symmetry.space_group_name_H-M   'P 1'
#
loop_
_entity.id
_entity.type
_entity.pdbx_description
1 polymer ?
#
loop_
_entity_poly.entity_id
_entity_poly.type
_entity_poly.pdbx_seq_one_letter_code
_entity_poly.pdbx_strand_id
1 'polypeptide(L)'
;MATVYSDFKSPWCALFTPKEVELLEYFDDMGHWWDLSYGSEINEVIGCALMTDVVEAVREVGVVGKRYKKGIFRFGHAETNVFLMSLMGLYKDDKSLTANMTHEHVQNRKFRLSDITPFASNIIYEVVSCDSGALSGRPALKVRVVINEKDVVRLPGCSDAWCPWEEFMESVGKHVGCDWDEVCGLDEMVMNKDERRLWVQGDGEW
;
A
#
# COMPACT_ATOMS: atom_id res chain seq x y z
N MET A 1 20.50 -2.44 -1.45
CA MET A 1 21.61 -1.48 -1.23
C MET A 1 21.02 -0.12 -0.88
N ALA A 2 20.81 0.16 0.41
CA ALA A 2 20.28 1.46 0.85
C ALA A 2 21.39 2.52 0.79
N THR A 3 21.21 3.55 -0.04
CA THR A 3 22.14 4.66 -0.19
C THR A 3 21.74 5.79 0.75
N VAL A 4 22.50 5.98 1.82
CA VAL A 4 22.53 7.25 2.57
C VAL A 4 23.55 8.14 1.88
N TYR A 5 23.13 9.36 1.55
CA TYR A 5 23.95 10.42 0.95
C TYR A 5 25.05 10.87 1.93
N SER A 6 26.14 10.13 1.98
CA SER A 6 27.44 10.58 2.49
C SER A 6 28.53 9.76 1.81
N ASP A 7 29.63 10.40 1.40
CA ASP A 7 30.78 9.76 0.73
C ASP A 7 31.51 8.70 1.59
N PHE A 8 31.03 8.43 2.81
CA PHE A 8 31.56 7.40 3.69
C PHE A 8 30.64 6.19 3.74
N LYS A 9 31.16 5.04 3.29
CA LYS A 9 30.56 3.74 3.60
C LYS A 9 30.65 3.51 5.10
N SER A 10 29.50 3.27 5.74
CA SER A 10 29.45 2.93 7.16
C SER A 10 30.40 1.75 7.44
N PRO A 11 31.29 1.85 8.44
CA PRO A 11 32.20 0.75 8.79
C PRO A 11 31.44 -0.51 9.22
N TRP A 12 30.20 -0.35 9.71
CA TRP A 12 29.31 -1.46 10.03
C TRP A 12 28.96 -2.31 8.80
N CYS A 13 28.91 -1.73 7.60
CA CYS A 13 28.67 -2.49 6.37
C CYS A 13 29.85 -3.43 6.02
N ALA A 14 31.06 -3.14 6.50
CA ALA A 14 32.23 -3.98 6.25
C ALA A 14 32.26 -5.25 7.12
N LEU A 15 31.41 -5.32 8.15
CA LEU A 15 31.27 -6.50 9.01
C LEU A 15 30.48 -7.64 8.36
N PHE A 16 29.77 -7.37 7.27
CA PHE A 16 28.89 -8.33 6.61
C PHE A 16 29.35 -8.60 5.18
N THR A 17 29.32 -9.87 4.78
CA THR A 17 29.41 -10.28 3.39
C THR A 17 28.12 -9.93 2.65
N PRO A 18 28.15 -9.80 1.30
CA PRO A 18 26.93 -9.57 0.52
C PRO A 18 25.83 -10.61 0.79
N LYS A 19 26.21 -11.88 0.98
CA LYS A 19 25.27 -12.96 1.27
C LYS A 19 24.61 -12.83 2.64
N GLU A 20 25.33 -12.34 3.64
CA GLU A 20 24.76 -12.06 4.97
C GLU A 20 23.78 -10.87 4.91
N VAL A 21 24.09 -9.84 4.12
CA VAL A 21 23.16 -8.72 3.89
C VAL A 21 21.88 -9.18 3.18
N GLU A 22 21.97 -10.05 2.19
CA GLU A 22 20.78 -10.64 1.54
C GLU A 22 19.92 -11.46 2.53
N LEU A 23 20.56 -12.20 3.43
CA LEU A 23 19.84 -12.95 4.47
C LEU A 23 19.15 -12.02 5.47
N LEU A 24 19.79 -10.90 5.85
CA LEU A 24 19.18 -9.88 6.70
C LEU A 24 17.98 -9.21 6.02
N GLU A 25 18.10 -8.89 4.73
CA GLU A 25 16.99 -8.35 3.93
C GLU A 25 15.83 -9.35 3.88
N TYR A 26 16.11 -10.62 3.61
CA TYR A 26 15.06 -11.65 3.59
C TYR A 26 14.42 -11.88 4.96
N PHE A 27 15.20 -11.80 6.04
CA PHE A 27 14.67 -11.90 7.40
C PHE A 27 13.66 -10.78 7.68
N ASP A 28 13.98 -9.55 7.28
CA ASP A 28 13.10 -8.39 7.45
C ASP A 28 11.85 -8.49 6.56
N ASP A 29 12.03 -8.89 5.30
CA ASP A 29 10.94 -9.13 4.35
C ASP A 29 9.96 -10.18 4.86
N MET A 30 10.46 -11.29 5.39
CA MET A 30 9.62 -12.34 5.95
C MET A 30 8.81 -11.82 7.13
N GLY A 31 9.42 -11.05 8.03
CA GLY A 31 8.72 -10.44 9.17
C GLY A 31 7.55 -9.56 8.71
N HIS A 32 7.82 -8.59 7.83
CA HIS A 32 6.78 -7.68 7.33
C HIS A 32 5.75 -8.37 6.44
N TRP A 33 6.13 -9.41 5.71
CA TRP A 33 5.18 -10.20 4.92
C TRP A 33 4.11 -10.81 5.83
N TRP A 34 4.53 -11.36 6.98
CA TRP A 34 3.62 -11.96 7.94
C TRP A 34 2.84 -10.92 8.76
N ASP A 35 3.53 -9.90 9.26
CA ASP A 35 2.94 -8.95 10.21
C ASP A 35 2.07 -7.90 9.51
N LEU A 36 2.45 -7.46 8.30
CA LEU A 36 1.87 -6.26 7.67
C LEU A 36 1.30 -6.49 6.27
N SER A 37 1.53 -7.66 5.69
CA SER A 37 1.06 -7.99 4.35
C SER A 37 0.24 -9.29 4.39
N TYR A 38 0.51 -10.21 3.48
CA TYR A 38 -0.29 -11.40 3.21
C TYR A 38 -0.30 -12.48 4.30
N GLY A 39 0.35 -12.26 5.45
CA GLY A 39 0.28 -13.17 6.59
C GLY A 39 -1.05 -13.15 7.35
N SER A 40 -1.85 -12.10 7.22
CA SER A 40 -3.16 -11.97 7.87
C SER A 40 -4.16 -11.23 6.99
N GLU A 41 -5.41 -11.69 6.99
CA GLU A 41 -6.48 -11.08 6.18
C GLU A 41 -6.78 -9.64 6.59
N ILE A 42 -6.59 -9.29 7.87
CA ILE A 42 -6.82 -7.92 8.37
C ILE A 42 -5.92 -6.89 7.66
N ASN A 43 -4.72 -7.28 7.24
CA ASN A 43 -3.75 -6.40 6.62
C ASN A 43 -4.22 -5.90 5.24
N GLU A 44 -5.00 -6.72 4.52
CA GLU A 44 -5.64 -6.31 3.26
C GLU A 44 -6.84 -5.36 3.51
N VAL A 45 -7.41 -5.36 4.71
CA VAL A 45 -8.51 -4.47 5.12
C VAL A 45 -8.00 -3.13 5.63
N ILE A 46 -6.82 -3.09 6.28
CA ILE A 46 -6.30 -1.86 6.89
C ILE A 46 -6.12 -0.73 5.87
N GLY A 47 -5.76 -1.06 4.62
CA GLY A 47 -5.62 -0.08 3.54
C GLY A 47 -6.93 0.56 3.06
N CYS A 48 -8.10 0.07 3.51
CA CYS A 48 -9.39 0.45 2.95
C CYS A 48 -9.74 1.93 3.14
N ALA A 49 -9.46 2.53 4.30
CA ALA A 49 -9.72 3.95 4.52
C ALA A 49 -9.03 4.82 3.45
N LEU A 50 -7.77 4.50 3.18
CA LEU A 50 -6.96 5.22 2.21
C LEU A 50 -7.43 4.95 0.78
N MET A 51 -7.73 3.69 0.44
CA MET A 51 -8.27 3.36 -0.89
C MET A 51 -9.63 4.03 -1.14
N THR A 52 -10.47 4.14 -0.11
CA THR A 52 -11.77 4.82 -0.18
C THR A 52 -11.59 6.28 -0.54
N ASP A 53 -10.68 6.98 0.13
CA ASP A 53 -10.40 8.36 -0.18
C ASP A 53 -9.82 8.53 -1.60
N VAL A 54 -8.91 7.64 -2.03
CA VAL A 54 -8.38 7.65 -3.41
C VAL A 54 -9.52 7.52 -4.44
N VAL A 55 -10.43 6.57 -4.23
CA VAL A 55 -11.58 6.35 -5.11
C VAL A 55 -12.51 7.56 -5.12
N GLU A 56 -12.78 8.16 -3.97
CA GLU A 56 -13.60 9.36 -3.88
C GLU A 56 -12.95 10.54 -4.61
N ALA A 57 -11.64 10.75 -4.45
CA ALA A 57 -10.89 11.78 -5.15
C ALA A 57 -10.97 11.59 -6.68
N VAL A 58 -10.83 10.35 -7.18
CA VAL A 58 -10.95 10.07 -8.62
C VAL A 58 -12.38 10.31 -9.11
N ARG A 59 -13.40 9.92 -8.33
CA ARG A 59 -14.81 10.20 -8.65
C ARG A 59 -15.07 11.69 -8.81
N GLU A 60 -14.48 12.54 -7.98
CA GLU A 60 -14.63 14.00 -8.11
C GLU A 60 -14.12 14.54 -9.44
N VAL A 61 -13.05 13.95 -10.01
CA VAL A 61 -12.52 14.32 -11.33
C VAL A 61 -13.53 14.05 -12.44
N GLY A 62 -14.34 12.98 -12.30
CA GLY A 62 -15.35 12.58 -13.27
C GLY A 62 -16.63 13.41 -13.28
N VAL A 63 -16.82 14.32 -12.31
CA VAL A 63 -18.03 15.14 -12.21
C VAL A 63 -17.91 16.37 -13.10
N VAL A 64 -18.66 16.38 -14.21
CA VAL A 64 -18.71 17.49 -15.16
C VAL A 64 -19.11 18.80 -14.46
N GLY A 65 -18.34 19.86 -14.69
CA GLY A 65 -18.61 21.19 -14.14
C GLY A 65 -18.26 21.39 -12.66
N LYS A 66 -17.81 20.35 -11.95
CA LYS A 66 -17.33 20.45 -10.58
C LYS A 66 -15.84 20.80 -10.55
N ARG A 67 -15.45 21.71 -9.66
CA ARG A 67 -14.02 21.91 -9.34
C ARG A 67 -13.54 20.74 -8.49
N TYR A 68 -12.38 20.20 -8.84
CA TYR A 68 -11.73 19.12 -8.11
C TYR A 68 -10.28 19.49 -7.77
N LYS A 69 -9.72 18.82 -6.75
CA LYS A 69 -8.33 19.00 -6.35
C LYS A 69 -7.40 18.40 -7.41
N LYS A 70 -6.39 19.17 -7.84
CA LYS A 70 -5.42 18.73 -8.86
C LYS A 70 -4.27 17.89 -8.29
N GLY A 71 -4.06 17.96 -6.98
CA GLY A 71 -3.08 17.17 -6.25
C GLY A 71 -3.53 16.95 -4.81
N ILE A 72 -3.36 15.74 -4.32
CA ILE A 72 -3.63 15.34 -2.94
C ILE A 72 -2.38 14.62 -2.47
N PHE A 73 -1.73 15.14 -1.43
CA PHE A 73 -0.49 14.61 -0.90
C PHE A 73 -0.73 14.08 0.51
N ARG A 74 -0.34 12.83 0.74
CA ARG A 74 -0.41 12.17 2.04
C ARG A 74 0.97 11.69 2.42
N PHE A 75 1.27 11.83 3.70
CA PHE A 75 2.51 11.37 4.30
C PHE A 75 2.14 10.43 5.43
N GLY A 76 2.74 9.26 5.42
CA GLY A 76 2.50 8.21 6.39
C GLY A 76 3.78 7.45 6.65
N HIS A 77 3.62 6.23 7.16
CA HIS A 77 4.74 5.34 7.43
C HIS A 77 4.86 4.27 6.34
N ALA A 78 5.96 3.51 6.35
CA ALA A 78 6.19 2.45 5.37
C ALA A 78 5.05 1.43 5.38
N GLU A 79 4.54 1.11 6.56
CA GLU A 79 3.44 0.18 6.80
C GLU A 79 2.16 0.62 6.08
N THR A 80 1.86 1.93 6.04
CA THR A 80 0.72 2.46 5.28
C THR A 80 0.80 2.07 3.80
N ASN A 81 2.00 2.14 3.21
CA ASN A 81 2.24 1.74 1.83
C ASN A 81 2.10 0.20 1.69
N VAL A 82 2.66 -0.58 2.63
CA VAL A 82 2.55 -2.06 2.60
C VAL A 82 1.10 -2.51 2.66
N PHE A 83 0.27 -1.98 3.56
CA PHE A 83 -1.15 -2.31 3.64
C PHE A 83 -1.89 -1.98 2.34
N LEU A 84 -1.63 -0.79 1.77
CA LEU A 84 -2.28 -0.38 0.52
C LEU A 84 -1.88 -1.26 -0.67
N MET A 85 -0.59 -1.61 -0.79
CA MET A 85 -0.11 -2.53 -1.82
C MET A 85 -0.67 -3.94 -1.64
N SER A 86 -0.81 -4.39 -0.39
CA SER A 86 -1.39 -5.69 -0.05
C SER A 86 -2.86 -5.77 -0.46
N LEU A 87 -3.64 -4.74 -0.13
CA LEU A 87 -5.03 -4.56 -0.56
C LEU A 87 -5.17 -4.61 -2.09
N MET A 88 -4.25 -3.99 -2.83
CA MET A 88 -4.20 -4.02 -4.30
C MET A 88 -3.69 -5.35 -4.88
N GLY A 89 -3.31 -6.32 -4.04
CA GLY A 89 -2.78 -7.62 -4.48
C GLY A 89 -1.39 -7.55 -5.12
N LEU A 90 -0.60 -6.52 -4.81
CA LEU A 90 0.72 -6.30 -5.40
C LEU A 90 1.84 -7.01 -4.67
N TYR A 91 2.86 -7.44 -5.41
CA TYR A 91 4.04 -8.11 -4.85
C TYR A 91 3.73 -9.39 -4.07
N LYS A 92 2.55 -10.00 -4.29
CA LYS A 92 2.16 -11.28 -3.67
C LYS A 92 2.94 -12.45 -4.29
N ASP A 93 3.76 -13.08 -3.47
CA ASP A 93 4.45 -14.32 -3.80
C ASP A 93 3.50 -15.49 -4.03
N ASP A 94 3.92 -16.45 -4.86
CA ASP A 94 3.15 -17.67 -5.13
C ASP A 94 3.12 -18.61 -3.91
N LYS A 95 4.08 -18.44 -2.99
CA LYS A 95 4.21 -19.16 -1.73
C LYS A 95 4.49 -18.16 -0.61
N SER A 96 3.89 -18.39 0.55
CA SER A 96 4.17 -17.60 1.77
C SER A 96 5.65 -17.62 2.11
N LEU A 97 6.24 -16.48 2.45
CA LEU A 97 7.67 -16.40 2.81
C LEU A 97 7.95 -17.15 4.12
N THR A 98 8.91 -18.07 4.12
CA THR A 98 9.24 -18.90 5.28
C THR A 98 10.75 -19.03 5.46
N ALA A 99 11.19 -19.32 6.69
CA ALA A 99 12.61 -19.47 7.01
C ALA A 99 13.29 -20.66 6.31
N ASN A 100 12.53 -21.64 5.81
CA ASN A 100 13.04 -22.85 5.16
C ASN A 100 13.05 -22.79 3.62
N MET A 101 12.88 -21.61 3.02
CA MET A 101 12.93 -21.45 1.57
C MET A 101 14.31 -21.75 0.97
N THR A 102 14.32 -22.24 -0.27
CA THR A 102 15.57 -22.37 -1.03
C THR A 102 16.13 -21.00 -1.39
N HIS A 103 17.45 -20.91 -1.57
CA HIS A 103 18.08 -19.66 -1.98
C HIS A 103 17.49 -19.10 -3.29
N GLU A 104 17.12 -19.97 -4.22
CA GLU A 104 16.45 -19.57 -5.46
C GLU A 104 15.08 -18.92 -5.23
N HIS A 105 14.25 -19.44 -4.31
CA HIS A 105 12.98 -18.81 -3.97
C HIS A 105 13.22 -17.46 -3.29
N VAL A 106 14.16 -17.38 -2.34
CA VAL A 106 14.52 -16.11 -1.68
C VAL A 106 14.92 -15.06 -2.70
N GLN A 107 15.75 -15.41 -3.70
CA GLN A 107 16.20 -14.45 -4.71
C GLN A 107 15.09 -13.96 -5.64
N ASN A 108 14.14 -14.84 -5.98
CA ASN A 108 13.06 -14.54 -6.92
C ASN A 108 11.77 -14.08 -6.25
N ARG A 109 11.78 -13.83 -4.93
CA ARG A 109 10.61 -13.34 -4.21
C ARG A 109 10.13 -12.00 -4.78
N LYS A 110 8.81 -11.82 -4.83
CA LYS A 110 8.16 -10.59 -5.27
C LYS A 110 8.08 -9.59 -4.13
N PHE A 111 7.81 -10.04 -2.91
CA PHE A 111 7.77 -9.19 -1.74
C PHE A 111 9.19 -8.89 -1.25
N ARG A 112 9.68 -7.69 -1.58
CA ARG A 112 11.01 -7.18 -1.19
C ARG A 112 10.90 -5.75 -0.68
N LEU A 113 10.97 -5.55 0.64
CA LEU A 113 10.79 -4.27 1.32
C LEU A 113 11.71 -3.18 0.79
N SER A 114 12.96 -3.55 0.46
CA SER A 114 13.94 -2.61 -0.11
C SER A 114 13.47 -1.96 -1.41
N ASP A 115 12.59 -2.65 -2.15
CA ASP A 115 12.07 -2.20 -3.45
C ASP A 115 10.69 -1.56 -3.31
N ILE A 116 9.85 -2.08 -2.40
CA ILE A 116 8.46 -1.60 -2.23
C ILE A 116 8.36 -0.39 -1.29
N THR A 117 9.08 -0.40 -0.17
CA THR A 117 9.03 0.65 0.84
C THR A 117 10.40 1.09 1.37
N PRO A 118 11.34 1.51 0.48
CA PRO A 118 12.54 2.21 0.94
C PRO A 118 12.18 3.54 1.65
N PHE A 119 13.17 4.17 2.27
CA PHE A 119 13.00 5.53 2.78
C PHE A 119 12.54 6.47 1.66
N ALA A 120 11.56 7.32 1.97
CA ALA A 120 10.88 8.20 1.02
C ALA A 120 10.11 7.47 -0.11
N SER A 121 9.72 6.20 0.12
CA SER A 121 8.81 5.49 -0.77
C SER A 121 7.47 6.20 -0.95
N ASN A 122 6.88 6.03 -2.12
CA ASN A 122 5.62 6.69 -2.49
C ASN A 122 4.80 5.85 -3.47
N ILE A 123 3.49 6.10 -3.45
CA ILE A 123 2.50 5.51 -4.34
C ILE A 123 1.72 6.67 -4.97
N ILE A 124 1.80 6.79 -6.29
CA ILE A 124 1.16 7.87 -7.03
C ILE A 124 0.01 7.28 -7.85
N TYR A 125 -1.19 7.86 -7.66
CA TYR A 125 -2.35 7.61 -8.51
C TYR A 125 -2.50 8.79 -9.48
N GLU A 126 -2.24 8.53 -10.76
CA GLU A 126 -2.43 9.51 -11.82
C GLU A 126 -3.78 9.28 -12.49
N VAL A 127 -4.56 10.36 -12.65
CA VAL A 127 -5.90 10.30 -13.23
C VAL A 127 -5.93 11.14 -14.49
N VAL A 128 -6.38 10.53 -15.60
CA VAL A 128 -6.63 11.22 -16.86
C VAL A 128 -8.10 11.14 -17.22
N SER A 129 -8.63 12.25 -17.74
CA SER A 129 -9.97 12.35 -18.29
C SER A 129 -9.86 12.46 -19.81
N CYS A 130 -10.48 11.54 -20.53
CA CYS A 130 -10.51 11.52 -21.99
C CYS A 130 -11.87 12.02 -22.50
N ASP A 131 -11.84 12.94 -23.46
CA ASP A 131 -13.04 13.54 -24.08
C ASP A 131 -13.80 12.57 -25.02
N SER A 132 -13.17 11.45 -25.38
CA SER A 132 -13.70 10.45 -26.32
C SER A 132 -14.87 9.60 -25.79
N GLY A 133 -15.29 9.79 -24.53
CA GLY A 133 -16.43 9.11 -23.89
C GLY A 133 -17.77 9.86 -23.96
N ALA A 134 -17.84 11.01 -24.62
CA ALA A 134 -18.99 11.93 -24.59
C ALA A 134 -20.35 11.36 -25.09
N LEU A 135 -20.39 10.14 -25.63
CA LEU A 135 -21.64 9.48 -26.02
C LEU A 135 -22.54 9.09 -24.84
N SER A 136 -21.99 8.99 -23.62
CA SER A 136 -22.73 8.65 -22.38
C SER A 136 -22.91 9.84 -21.41
N GLY A 137 -22.44 11.04 -21.78
CA GLY A 137 -22.54 12.23 -20.93
C GLY A 137 -21.59 12.27 -19.73
N ARG A 138 -20.63 11.34 -19.61
CA ARG A 138 -19.56 11.35 -18.59
C ARG A 138 -18.17 11.22 -19.24
N PRO A 139 -17.13 11.90 -18.72
CA PRO A 139 -15.77 11.73 -19.21
C PRO A 139 -15.26 10.32 -18.94
N ALA A 140 -14.52 9.75 -19.89
CA ALA A 140 -13.88 8.46 -19.70
C ALA A 140 -12.61 8.64 -18.85
N LEU A 141 -12.63 8.16 -17.61
CA LEU A 141 -11.49 8.22 -16.70
C LEU A 141 -10.58 7.01 -16.87
N LYS A 142 -9.28 7.24 -16.78
CA LYS A 142 -8.26 6.19 -16.60
C LYS A 142 -7.36 6.53 -15.43
N VAL A 143 -6.93 5.50 -14.71
CA VAL A 143 -6.05 5.58 -13.54
C VAL A 143 -4.78 4.81 -13.84
N ARG A 144 -3.62 5.39 -13.52
CA ARG A 144 -2.32 4.71 -13.54
C ARG A 144 -1.72 4.78 -12.15
N VAL A 145 -1.19 3.65 -11.67
CA VAL A 145 -0.50 3.56 -10.38
C VAL A 145 1.00 3.47 -10.62
N VAL A 146 1.75 4.33 -9.96
CA VAL A 146 3.22 4.38 -10.03
C VAL A 146 3.79 4.22 -8.62
N ILE A 147 4.71 3.28 -8.44
CA ILE A 147 5.38 3.00 -7.16
C ILE A 147 6.82 3.48 -7.25
N ASN A 148 7.25 4.28 -6.28
CA ASN A 148 8.62 4.79 -6.13
C ASN A 148 9.16 5.45 -7.42
N GLU A 149 8.28 6.19 -8.13
CA GLU A 149 8.53 6.83 -9.43
C GLU A 149 9.10 5.93 -10.54
N LYS A 150 9.07 4.61 -10.35
CA LYS A 150 9.78 3.65 -11.21
C LYS A 150 8.82 2.63 -11.79
N ASP A 151 8.05 1.96 -10.92
CA ASP A 151 7.26 0.81 -11.33
C ASP A 151 5.86 1.28 -11.69
N VAL A 152 5.55 1.24 -12.99
CA VAL A 152 4.19 1.40 -13.47
C VAL A 152 3.47 0.07 -13.29
N VAL A 153 2.56 0.01 -12.34
CA VAL A 153 1.92 -1.24 -11.93
C VAL A 153 0.68 -1.49 -12.77
N ARG A 154 0.61 -2.69 -13.36
CA ARG A 154 -0.65 -3.23 -13.87
C ARG A 154 -1.40 -3.91 -12.74
N LEU A 155 -2.44 -3.26 -12.22
CA LEU A 155 -3.27 -3.81 -11.16
C LEU A 155 -3.96 -5.12 -11.62
N PRO A 156 -4.16 -6.09 -10.72
CA PRO A 156 -4.97 -7.26 -11.01
C PRO A 156 -6.36 -6.86 -11.53
N GLY A 157 -6.79 -7.42 -12.67
CA GLY A 157 -8.06 -7.06 -13.31
C GLY A 157 -7.97 -5.95 -14.36
N CYS A 158 -6.89 -5.17 -14.39
CA CYS A 158 -6.65 -4.17 -15.42
C CYS A 158 -5.97 -4.79 -16.65
N SER A 159 -6.47 -4.45 -17.84
CA SER A 159 -5.93 -4.90 -19.13
C SER A 159 -4.56 -4.28 -19.45
N ASP A 160 -4.33 -3.04 -19.04
CA ASP A 160 -3.12 -2.24 -19.30
C ASP A 160 -2.75 -1.37 -18.08
N ALA A 161 -1.60 -0.69 -18.13
CA ALA A 161 -1.11 0.25 -17.12
C ALA A 161 -2.02 1.48 -16.94
N TRP A 162 -2.62 1.97 -18.02
CA TRP A 162 -3.67 2.99 -17.96
C TRP A 162 -5.02 2.30 -17.80
N CYS A 163 -5.34 1.96 -16.56
CA CYS A 163 -6.52 1.18 -16.22
C CYS A 163 -7.80 2.03 -16.39
N PRO A 164 -8.77 1.62 -17.24
CA PRO A 164 -10.08 2.24 -17.29
C PRO A 164 -10.74 2.25 -15.91
N TRP A 165 -11.50 3.31 -15.62
CA TRP A 165 -12.13 3.47 -14.30
C TRP A 165 -12.97 2.28 -13.85
N GLU A 166 -13.71 1.64 -14.76
CA GLU A 166 -14.53 0.47 -14.43
C GLU A 166 -13.65 -0.74 -14.06
N GLU A 167 -12.59 -1.03 -14.81
CA GLU A 167 -11.61 -2.09 -14.49
C GLU A 167 -10.88 -1.80 -13.17
N PHE A 168 -10.57 -0.52 -12.90
CA PHE A 168 -9.98 -0.10 -11.63
C PHE A 168 -10.93 -0.39 -10.46
N MET A 169 -12.21 -0.08 -10.61
CA MET A 169 -13.23 -0.36 -9.61
C MET A 169 -13.50 -1.87 -9.45
N GLU A 170 -13.37 -2.68 -10.50
CA GLU A 170 -13.41 -4.15 -10.38
C GLU A 170 -12.23 -4.68 -9.55
N SER A 171 -11.04 -4.06 -9.71
CA SER A 171 -9.83 -4.43 -8.97
C SER A 171 -9.92 -4.11 -7.48
N VAL A 172 -10.25 -2.86 -7.13
CA VAL A 172 -10.15 -2.36 -5.73
C VAL A 172 -11.49 -2.10 -5.05
N GLY A 173 -12.60 -2.11 -5.79
CA GLY A 173 -13.90 -1.63 -5.31
C GLY A 173 -14.49 -2.43 -4.15
N LYS A 174 -14.17 -3.72 -4.03
CA LYS A 174 -14.55 -4.55 -2.87
C LYS A 174 -13.87 -4.11 -1.56
N HIS A 175 -12.79 -3.32 -1.66
CA HIS A 175 -12.00 -2.83 -0.54
C HIS A 175 -12.25 -1.34 -0.26
N VAL A 176 -13.40 -0.80 -0.69
CA VAL A 176 -13.79 0.61 -0.55
C VAL A 176 -15.04 0.70 0.33
N GLY A 177 -15.05 1.65 1.26
CA GLY A 177 -16.21 1.92 2.13
C GLY A 177 -16.35 0.93 3.29
N CYS A 178 -15.25 0.46 3.85
CA CYS A 178 -15.24 -0.40 5.03
C CYS A 178 -15.82 0.30 6.27
N ASP A 179 -16.48 -0.52 7.09
CA ASP A 179 -16.87 -0.17 8.45
C ASP A 179 -15.74 -0.54 9.42
N TRP A 180 -15.03 0.46 9.93
CA TRP A 180 -13.93 0.23 10.86
C TRP A 180 -14.39 -0.22 12.24
N ASP A 181 -15.60 0.15 12.65
CA ASP A 181 -16.12 -0.27 13.95
C ASP A 181 -16.40 -1.77 13.94
N GLU A 182 -16.94 -2.28 12.83
CA GLU A 182 -17.11 -3.72 12.60
C GLU A 182 -15.75 -4.45 12.51
N VAL A 183 -14.85 -3.95 11.65
CA VAL A 183 -13.52 -4.56 11.42
C VAL A 183 -12.69 -4.64 12.70
N CYS A 184 -12.73 -3.61 13.54
CA CYS A 184 -12.01 -3.56 14.79
C CYS A 184 -12.79 -4.14 15.98
N GLY A 185 -14.02 -4.64 15.77
CA GLY A 185 -14.87 -5.19 16.83
C GLY A 185 -15.21 -4.16 17.93
N LEU A 186 -15.26 -2.88 17.57
CA LEU A 186 -15.46 -1.79 18.53
C LEU A 186 -16.88 -1.77 19.08
N ASP A 187 -17.86 -2.29 18.33
CA ASP A 187 -19.25 -2.44 18.79
C ASP A 187 -19.38 -3.42 19.98
N GLU A 188 -18.53 -4.46 20.05
CA GLU A 188 -18.47 -5.36 21.20
C GLU A 188 -17.85 -4.67 22.43
N MET A 189 -16.96 -3.69 22.23
CA MET A 189 -16.33 -2.90 23.30
C MET A 189 -17.22 -1.78 23.85
N VAL A 190 -18.23 -1.31 23.10
CA VAL A 190 -19.22 -0.31 23.58
C VAL A 190 -20.12 -0.87 24.68
N MET A 191 -20.18 -2.19 24.87
CA MET A 191 -20.88 -2.82 25.99
C MET A 191 -20.06 -2.80 27.30
N ASN A 192 -18.77 -2.47 27.25
CA ASN A 192 -17.88 -2.32 28.42
C ASN A 192 -17.54 -0.84 28.66
N LYS A 193 -18.58 0.00 28.84
CA LYS A 193 -18.47 1.47 28.98
C LYS A 193 -17.63 1.95 30.19
N ASP A 194 -17.26 1.08 31.12
CA ASP A 194 -16.46 1.44 32.30
C ASP A 194 -14.94 1.51 32.02
N GLU A 195 -14.44 0.93 30.92
CA GLU A 195 -12.98 0.87 30.65
C GLU A 195 -12.47 2.01 29.75
N ARG A 196 -13.35 2.77 29.09
CA ARG A 196 -12.95 3.93 28.24
C ARG A 196 -12.28 5.08 29.01
N ARG A 197 -12.34 5.08 30.35
CA ARG A 197 -11.63 6.07 31.18
C ARG A 197 -10.13 5.80 31.36
N LEU A 198 -9.63 4.62 31.01
CA LEU A 198 -8.24 4.24 31.29
C LEU A 198 -7.25 4.60 30.18
N TRP A 199 -7.70 4.88 28.96
CA TRP A 199 -6.81 5.16 27.82
C TRP A 199 -6.78 6.63 27.36
N VAL A 200 -7.57 7.51 27.99
CA VAL A 200 -7.58 8.96 27.70
C VAL A 200 -6.75 9.76 28.73
N GLN A 201 -6.21 9.10 29.76
CA GLN A 201 -5.26 9.68 30.70
C GLN A 201 -3.92 8.94 30.61
N GLY A 202 -3.28 9.01 29.45
CA GLY A 202 -1.83 8.86 29.39
C GLY A 202 -1.24 10.20 29.84
N ASP A 203 -0.88 10.31 31.12
CA ASP A 203 -0.08 11.42 31.61
C ASP A 203 1.22 11.46 30.81
N GLY A 204 1.39 12.53 30.04
CA GLY A 204 2.61 12.77 29.28
C GLY A 204 3.78 12.98 30.22
N GLU A 205 4.68 12.01 30.26
CA GLU A 205 6.08 12.21 30.64
C GLU A 205 6.96 11.55 29.58
N TRP A 206 7.76 12.38 28.91
CA TRP A 206 8.90 11.98 28.08
C TRP A 206 10.14 11.88 28.96
#